data_AF-A0AAP2MLB1-F1
#
_entry.id   AF-A0AAP2MLB1-F1
#
_cell.length_a   1.000
_cell.length_b   1.000
_cell.length_c   1.000
_cell.angle_alpha   90.00
_cell.angle_beta   90.00
_cell.angle_gamma   90.00
#
_symmetry.space_group_name_H-M   'P 1'
#
loop_
_entity.id
_entity.type
_entity.pdbx_description
1 polymer ?
#
loop_
_entity_poly.entity_id
_entity_poly.type
_entity_poly.pdbx_seq_one_letter_code
_entity_poly.pdbx_strand_id
1 'polypeptide(L)'
;MSSLLVGCTATVPINYAPSSVLTAQGTTQVTAFGYGPAQAGKVKPNQVRNTAMGNIYFEKDVSVIMRDAVFSELRFVGVKVGTEGNVLSGNIEEFLIDDLGYSVDWTLRVRYTVKDAAGKVVYEQVKNTQRNTNKFANVFGALNETIKLNVEEIIKDPSFLGAIKGA
;
A
#
# COMPACT_ATOMS: atom_id res chain seq x y z
N MET A 1 -21.37 -32.07 26.77
CA MET A 1 -20.86 -30.71 26.98
C MET A 1 -19.83 -30.42 25.91
N SER A 2 -20.10 -29.41 25.08
CA SER A 2 -19.20 -28.88 24.06
C SER A 2 -17.96 -28.24 24.68
N SER A 3 -16.82 -28.39 24.00
CA SER A 3 -15.70 -27.44 24.08
C SER A 3 -15.32 -27.07 22.65
N LEU A 4 -16.01 -26.06 22.11
CA LEU A 4 -15.56 -25.38 20.89
C LEU A 4 -14.40 -24.49 21.29
N LEU A 5 -13.17 -24.90 20.95
CA LEU A 5 -12.00 -24.03 20.94
C LEU A 5 -12.24 -22.96 19.87
N VAL A 6 -12.84 -21.84 20.26
CA VAL A 6 -12.82 -20.61 19.46
C VAL A 6 -11.39 -20.08 19.54
N GLY A 7 -10.54 -20.54 18.63
CA GLY A 7 -9.25 -19.92 18.40
C GLY A 7 -9.50 -18.51 17.86
N CYS A 8 -9.42 -17.51 18.74
CA CYS A 8 -9.40 -16.11 18.31
C CYS A 8 -8.18 -15.93 17.39
N THR A 9 -8.41 -15.80 16.09
CA THR A 9 -7.37 -15.37 15.16
C THR A 9 -7.01 -13.95 15.54
N ALA A 10 -5.87 -13.76 16.20
CA ALA A 10 -5.39 -12.44 16.58
C ALA A 10 -5.14 -11.63 15.29
N THR A 11 -5.88 -10.54 15.13
CA THR A 11 -5.61 -9.54 14.10
C THR A 11 -4.56 -8.56 14.62
N VAL A 12 -3.68 -8.13 13.74
CA VAL A 12 -2.68 -7.12 14.08
C VAL A 12 -3.20 -5.73 13.72
N PRO A 13 -3.23 -4.77 14.68
CA PRO A 13 -3.40 -3.37 14.36
C PRO A 13 -2.24 -2.87 13.52
N ILE A 14 -2.53 -2.25 12.36
CA ILE A 14 -1.54 -1.48 11.61
C ILE A 14 -1.90 -0.01 11.74
N ASN A 15 -1.06 0.70 12.49
CA ASN A 15 -1.05 2.16 12.50
C ASN A 15 0.08 2.65 11.60
N TYR A 16 -0.29 3.15 10.43
CA TYR A 16 0.66 3.72 9.48
C TYR A 16 0.89 5.19 9.82
N ALA A 17 2.14 5.56 10.08
CA ALA A 17 2.55 6.95 10.26
C ALA A 17 3.41 7.37 9.05
N PRO A 18 3.07 8.45 8.35
CA PRO A 18 3.87 8.91 7.22
C PRO A 18 5.25 9.34 7.70
N SER A 19 6.27 9.07 6.89
CA SER A 19 7.68 9.30 7.28
C SER A 19 8.61 9.62 6.10
N SER A 20 8.08 9.87 4.90
CA SER A 20 8.92 10.28 3.77
C SER A 20 9.61 11.61 4.03
N VAL A 21 10.89 11.71 3.65
CA VAL A 21 11.69 12.96 3.75
C VAL A 21 11.64 13.78 2.45
N LEU A 22 10.80 13.37 1.49
CA LEU A 22 10.65 14.06 0.21
C LEU A 22 9.73 15.28 0.34
N THR A 23 9.77 16.13 -0.68
CA THR A 23 8.83 17.24 -0.86
C THR A 23 8.24 17.17 -2.26
N ALA A 24 6.93 17.36 -2.37
CA ALA A 24 6.22 17.46 -3.63
C ALA A 24 5.11 18.50 -3.56
N GLN A 25 4.65 18.95 -4.74
CA GLN A 25 3.51 19.85 -4.86
C GLN A 25 2.53 19.31 -5.91
N GLY A 26 1.25 19.53 -5.65
CA GLY A 26 0.14 19.15 -6.52
C GLY A 26 -1.18 19.16 -5.76
N THR A 27 -2.27 18.91 -6.48
CA THR A 27 -3.62 18.75 -5.93
C THR A 27 -4.23 17.47 -6.52
N THR A 28 -4.75 16.60 -5.67
CA THR A 28 -5.35 15.33 -6.11
C THR A 28 -6.39 14.84 -5.13
N GLN A 29 -7.23 13.91 -5.59
CA GLN A 29 -8.16 13.15 -4.75
C GLN A 29 -7.61 11.73 -4.62
N VAL A 30 -7.60 11.16 -3.42
CA VAL A 30 -7.22 9.75 -3.22
C VAL A 30 -8.48 8.93 -2.97
N THR A 31 -8.77 8.01 -3.88
CA THR A 31 -9.98 7.18 -3.86
C THR A 31 -9.67 5.72 -3.53
N ALA A 32 -10.65 4.83 -3.68
CA ALA A 32 -10.54 3.44 -3.29
C ALA A 32 -9.39 2.71 -4.00
N PHE A 33 -8.72 1.83 -3.26
CA PHE A 33 -7.71 0.92 -3.80
C PHE A 33 -8.31 -0.48 -3.93
N GLY A 34 -7.85 -1.23 -4.93
CA GLY A 34 -8.12 -2.66 -5.08
C GLY A 34 -7.00 -3.51 -4.49
N TYR A 35 -7.34 -4.72 -4.00
CA TYR A 35 -6.36 -5.73 -3.62
C TYR A 35 -6.54 -6.98 -4.49
N GLY A 36 -5.76 -7.06 -5.57
CA GLY A 36 -5.85 -8.10 -6.60
C GLY A 36 -5.77 -9.53 -6.05
N PRO A 37 -4.82 -9.86 -5.14
CA PRO A 37 -4.77 -11.17 -4.50
C PRO A 37 -6.06 -11.58 -3.79
N ALA A 38 -6.73 -10.67 -3.08
CA ALA A 38 -7.99 -10.98 -2.40
C ALA A 38 -9.17 -11.08 -3.38
N GLN A 39 -9.23 -10.19 -4.38
CA GLN A 39 -10.24 -10.24 -5.44
C GLN A 39 -10.17 -11.55 -6.25
N ALA A 40 -8.96 -12.10 -6.41
CA ALA A 40 -8.73 -13.40 -7.04
C ALA A 40 -8.92 -14.60 -6.09
N GLY A 41 -9.34 -14.38 -4.84
CA GLY A 41 -9.56 -15.44 -3.85
C GLY A 41 -8.29 -16.13 -3.34
N LYS A 42 -7.10 -15.56 -3.57
CA LYS A 42 -5.82 -16.17 -3.15
C LYS A 42 -5.54 -15.96 -1.66
N VAL A 43 -6.08 -14.91 -1.06
CA VAL A 43 -5.97 -14.54 0.36
C VAL A 43 -7.23 -13.80 0.82
N LYS A 44 -7.40 -13.61 2.12
CA LYS A 44 -8.45 -12.71 2.64
C LYS A 44 -8.10 -11.23 2.38
N PRO A 45 -9.09 -10.32 2.30
CA PRO A 45 -8.86 -8.88 2.09
C PRO A 45 -7.91 -8.23 3.11
N ASN A 46 -7.90 -8.72 4.34
CA ASN A 46 -7.05 -8.26 5.45
C ASN A 46 -5.81 -9.13 5.68
N GLN A 47 -5.42 -9.94 4.70
CA GLN A 47 -4.29 -10.87 4.81
C GLN A 47 -3.24 -10.57 3.76
N VAL A 48 -1.97 -10.48 4.17
CA VAL A 48 -0.84 -10.42 3.24
C VAL A 48 -0.38 -11.83 2.91
N ARG A 49 -0.04 -12.07 1.64
CA ARG A 49 0.55 -13.35 1.22
C ARG A 49 1.91 -13.51 1.88
N ASN A 50 2.16 -14.67 2.48
CA ASN A 50 3.46 -14.99 3.01
C ASN A 50 3.82 -16.48 2.81
N THR A 51 5.10 -16.78 2.84
CA THR A 51 5.64 -18.16 2.83
C THR A 51 6.15 -18.60 4.22
N ALA A 52 6.17 -17.68 5.19
CA ALA A 52 6.45 -17.98 6.60
C ALA A 52 5.37 -18.89 7.20
N MET A 53 5.72 -19.61 8.28
CA MET A 53 4.76 -20.46 8.99
C MET A 53 3.72 -19.60 9.74
N GLY A 54 2.53 -19.49 9.17
CA GLY A 54 1.37 -18.82 9.75
C GLY A 54 0.83 -17.69 8.87
N ASN A 55 -0.44 -17.35 9.03
CA ASN A 55 -1.06 -16.25 8.28
C ASN A 55 -0.97 -14.95 9.08
N ILE A 56 -0.63 -13.84 8.42
CA ILE A 56 -0.68 -12.50 9.03
C ILE A 56 -2.02 -11.87 8.63
N TYR A 57 -2.87 -11.61 9.63
CA TYR A 57 -4.13 -10.90 9.45
C TYR A 57 -4.07 -9.52 10.09
N PHE A 58 -4.55 -8.52 9.39
CA PHE A 58 -4.68 -7.15 9.90
C PHE A 58 -6.11 -6.86 10.36
N GLU A 59 -6.25 -5.84 11.19
CA GLU A 59 -7.57 -5.33 11.58
C GLU A 59 -8.33 -4.67 10.42
N LYS A 60 -7.60 -4.15 9.42
CA LYS A 60 -8.16 -3.51 8.23
C LYS A 60 -7.75 -4.26 6.97
N ASP A 61 -8.54 -4.09 5.93
CA ASP A 61 -8.19 -4.60 4.61
C ASP A 61 -6.89 -3.95 4.09
N VAL A 62 -6.10 -4.74 3.36
CA VAL A 62 -4.84 -4.30 2.77
C VAL A 62 -5.06 -3.12 1.82
N SER A 63 -6.18 -3.11 1.10
CA SER A 63 -6.59 -1.98 0.25
C SER A 63 -6.82 -0.69 1.04
N VAL A 64 -7.44 -0.78 2.22
CA VAL A 64 -7.69 0.37 3.09
C VAL A 64 -6.36 0.88 3.66
N ILE A 65 -5.50 -0.02 4.13
CA ILE A 65 -4.17 0.33 4.66
C ILE A 65 -3.36 1.09 3.60
N MET A 66 -3.28 0.58 2.36
CA MET A 66 -2.53 1.23 1.29
C MET A 66 -3.13 2.58 0.89
N ARG A 67 -4.47 2.68 0.80
CA ARG A 67 -5.14 3.95 0.49
C ARG A 67 -4.85 5.00 1.56
N ASP A 68 -4.96 4.63 2.84
CA ASP A 68 -4.70 5.51 3.98
C ASP A 68 -3.22 5.95 4.03
N ALA A 69 -2.29 5.03 3.70
CA ALA A 69 -0.86 5.32 3.63
C ALA A 69 -0.52 6.29 2.49
N VAL A 70 -1.04 6.05 1.28
CA VAL A 70 -0.87 6.96 0.12
C VAL A 70 -1.43 8.34 0.44
N PHE A 71 -2.64 8.41 1.00
CA PHE A 71 -3.25 9.66 1.42
C PHE A 71 -2.36 10.42 2.42
N SER A 72 -1.86 9.72 3.42
CA SER A 72 -1.08 10.32 4.51
C SER A 72 0.30 10.78 4.04
N GLU A 73 1.03 9.95 3.28
CA GLU A 73 2.35 10.32 2.74
C GLU A 73 2.25 11.49 1.76
N LEU A 74 1.28 11.49 0.83
CA LEU A 74 1.12 12.60 -0.12
C LEU A 74 0.87 13.93 0.61
N ARG A 75 0.01 13.92 1.64
CA ARG A 75 -0.20 15.11 2.48
C ARG A 75 1.06 15.52 3.23
N PHE A 76 1.79 14.53 3.77
CA PHE A 76 3.00 14.77 4.54
C PHE A 76 4.10 15.44 3.72
N VAL A 77 4.26 15.05 2.45
CA VAL A 77 5.26 15.64 1.54
C VAL A 77 4.81 16.97 0.90
N GLY A 78 3.59 17.44 1.18
CA GLY A 78 3.10 18.76 0.74
C GLY A 78 2.08 18.76 -0.41
N VAL A 79 1.60 17.60 -0.86
CA VAL A 79 0.50 17.51 -1.84
C VAL A 79 -0.84 17.83 -1.16
N LYS A 80 -1.65 18.68 -1.80
CA LYS A 80 -3.01 18.97 -1.36
C LYS A 80 -3.91 17.78 -1.73
N VAL A 81 -4.28 16.97 -0.73
CA VAL A 81 -5.22 15.87 -0.92
C VAL A 81 -6.59 16.26 -0.37
N GLY A 82 -7.61 16.26 -1.23
CA GLY A 82 -8.96 16.72 -0.91
C GLY A 82 -10.00 16.25 -1.93
N THR A 83 -10.99 17.11 -2.23
CA THR A 83 -12.07 16.87 -3.19
C THR A 83 -11.82 17.53 -4.55
N GLU A 84 -10.66 18.17 -4.71
CA GLU A 84 -10.24 18.88 -5.91
C GLU A 84 -9.11 18.13 -6.59
N GLY A 85 -8.89 18.44 -7.86
CA GLY A 85 -7.83 17.87 -8.64
C GLY A 85 -8.17 16.52 -9.27
N ASN A 86 -7.20 15.96 -9.98
CA ASN A 86 -7.32 14.66 -10.63
C ASN A 86 -7.40 13.53 -9.61
N VAL A 87 -8.08 12.44 -9.97
CA VAL A 87 -8.42 11.32 -9.09
C VAL A 87 -7.34 10.25 -9.15
N LEU A 88 -6.57 10.10 -8.07
CA LEU A 88 -5.66 9.00 -7.83
C LEU A 88 -6.40 7.79 -7.25
N SER A 89 -6.12 6.63 -7.81
CA SER A 89 -6.52 5.30 -7.33
C SER A 89 -5.35 4.33 -7.48
N GLY A 90 -5.48 3.14 -6.91
CA GLY A 90 -4.49 2.09 -7.11
C GLY A 90 -5.05 0.68 -7.05
N ASN A 91 -4.36 -0.24 -7.71
CA ASN A 91 -4.62 -1.67 -7.60
C ASN A 91 -3.34 -2.37 -7.14
N ILE A 92 -3.41 -3.00 -5.97
CA ILE A 92 -2.30 -3.74 -5.39
C ILE A 92 -2.25 -5.10 -6.08
N GLU A 93 -1.33 -5.22 -7.04
CA GLU A 93 -1.15 -6.43 -7.86
C GLU A 93 -0.48 -7.53 -7.04
N GLU A 94 0.45 -7.14 -6.16
CA GLU A 94 1.15 -8.06 -5.28
C GLU A 94 1.54 -7.39 -3.97
N PHE A 95 1.34 -8.11 -2.87
CA PHE A 95 1.97 -7.82 -1.59
C PHE A 95 2.38 -9.15 -0.99
N LEU A 96 3.69 -9.44 -1.02
CA LEU A 96 4.28 -10.72 -0.65
C LEU A 96 5.38 -10.52 0.39
N ILE A 97 5.36 -11.37 1.41
CA ILE A 97 6.38 -11.52 2.45
C ILE A 97 6.95 -12.93 2.33
N ASP A 98 8.09 -13.06 1.65
CA ASP A 98 8.72 -14.35 1.39
C ASP A 98 9.81 -14.63 2.43
N ASP A 99 9.58 -15.61 3.30
CA ASP A 99 10.52 -16.04 4.34
C ASP A 99 11.49 -17.08 3.78
N LEU A 100 12.76 -16.69 3.69
CA LEU A 100 13.86 -17.50 3.17
C LEU A 100 14.66 -18.20 4.30
N GLY A 101 14.06 -18.37 5.48
CA GLY A 101 14.68 -19.02 6.63
C GLY A 101 15.49 -18.06 7.50
N TYR A 102 16.40 -17.26 6.92
CA TYR A 102 17.25 -16.29 7.63
C TYR A 102 16.92 -14.82 7.30
N SER A 103 16.32 -14.59 6.13
CA SER A 103 15.90 -13.27 5.66
C SER A 103 14.44 -13.31 5.18
N VAL A 104 13.88 -12.14 4.96
CA VAL A 104 12.55 -11.94 4.42
C VAL A 104 12.66 -11.04 3.20
N ASP A 105 12.16 -11.53 2.07
CA ASP A 105 12.00 -10.79 0.83
C ASP A 105 10.60 -10.19 0.77
N TRP A 106 10.55 -8.87 0.67
CA TRP A 106 9.32 -8.10 0.55
C TRP A 106 9.14 -7.72 -0.89
N THR A 107 7.95 -7.99 -1.44
CA THR A 107 7.54 -7.48 -2.76
C THR A 107 6.22 -6.75 -2.62
N LEU A 108 6.18 -5.50 -3.07
CA LEU A 108 4.98 -4.70 -3.18
C LEU A 108 4.88 -4.13 -4.59
N ARG A 109 3.81 -4.49 -5.29
CA ARG A 109 3.49 -4.00 -6.63
C ARG A 109 2.13 -3.32 -6.62
N VAL A 110 2.12 -2.05 -6.99
CA VAL A 110 0.90 -1.27 -7.07
C VAL A 110 0.82 -0.62 -8.43
N ARG A 111 -0.28 -0.87 -9.15
CA ARG A 111 -0.67 -0.09 -10.32
C ARG A 111 -1.35 1.17 -9.84
N TYR A 112 -0.72 2.31 -10.03
CA TYR A 112 -1.29 3.61 -9.74
C TYR A 112 -1.92 4.19 -11.00
N THR A 113 -3.10 4.78 -10.85
CA THR A 113 -3.85 5.39 -11.96
C THR A 113 -4.38 6.74 -11.53
N VAL A 114 -4.10 7.77 -12.32
CA VAL A 114 -4.69 9.11 -12.17
C VAL A 114 -5.64 9.35 -13.33
N LYS A 115 -6.87 9.76 -13.00
CA LYS A 115 -7.89 10.17 -13.98
C LYS A 115 -8.20 11.66 -13.83
N ASP A 116 -8.39 12.33 -14.96
CA ASP A 116 -8.88 13.71 -14.96
C ASP A 116 -10.38 13.80 -14.66
N ALA A 117 -10.92 15.02 -14.59
CA ALA A 117 -12.34 15.27 -14.34
C ALA A 117 -13.28 14.66 -15.40
N ALA A 118 -12.79 14.43 -16.63
CA ALA A 118 -13.53 13.75 -17.69
C ALA A 118 -13.42 12.21 -17.60
N GLY A 119 -12.69 11.69 -16.62
CA GLY A 119 -12.44 10.26 -16.43
C GLY A 119 -11.35 9.68 -17.34
N LYS A 120 -10.62 10.52 -18.09
CA LYS A 120 -9.52 10.08 -18.94
C LYS A 120 -8.31 9.77 -18.08
N VAL A 121 -7.67 8.64 -18.35
CA VAL A 121 -6.41 8.25 -17.70
C VAL A 121 -5.30 9.17 -18.18
N VAL A 122 -4.73 9.94 -17.24
CA VAL A 122 -3.62 10.88 -17.48
C VAL A 122 -2.29 10.39 -16.91
N TYR A 123 -2.34 9.34 -16.07
CA TYR A 123 -1.18 8.61 -15.60
C TYR A 123 -1.59 7.17 -15.28
N GLU A 124 -0.81 6.19 -15.73
CA GLU A 124 -0.91 4.82 -15.28
C GLU A 124 0.46 4.16 -15.29
N GLN A 125 0.93 3.71 -14.13
CA GLN A 125 2.17 2.94 -14.02
C GLN A 125 2.11 1.94 -12.88
N VAL A 126 2.85 0.84 -13.02
CA VAL A 126 3.10 -0.11 -11.93
C VAL A 126 4.39 0.29 -11.23
N LYS A 127 4.33 0.55 -9.92
CA LYS A 127 5.52 0.73 -9.08
C LYS A 127 5.80 -0.54 -8.32
N ASN A 128 7.01 -1.06 -8.48
CA ASN A 128 7.50 -2.28 -7.86
C ASN A 128 8.56 -1.94 -6.82
N THR A 129 8.34 -2.35 -5.58
CA THR A 129 9.28 -2.18 -4.49
C THR A 129 9.67 -3.54 -3.98
N GLN A 130 10.99 -3.80 -3.97
CA GLN A 130 11.57 -5.04 -3.48
C GLN A 130 12.61 -4.73 -2.40
N ARG A 131 12.58 -5.49 -1.32
CA ARG A 131 13.51 -5.32 -0.19
C ARG A 131 13.84 -6.66 0.44
N ASN A 132 15.08 -6.83 0.86
CA ASN A 132 15.49 -7.94 1.71
C ASN A 132 15.73 -7.40 3.13
N THR A 133 15.22 -8.09 4.14
CA THR A 133 15.42 -7.74 5.55
C THR A 133 15.82 -8.97 6.36
N ASN A 134 16.56 -8.79 7.46
CA ASN A 134 16.79 -9.87 8.42
C ASN A 134 15.45 -10.37 9.01
N LYS A 135 15.31 -11.68 9.22
CA LYS A 135 14.06 -12.28 9.73
C LYS A 135 13.65 -11.82 11.13
N PHE A 136 14.62 -11.40 11.95
CA PHE A 136 14.39 -10.85 13.29
C PHE A 136 14.15 -9.33 13.30
N ALA A 137 14.08 -8.69 12.13
CA ALA A 137 13.70 -7.29 12.06
C ALA A 137 12.25 -7.11 12.51
N ASN A 138 11.94 -5.91 13.00
CA ASN A 138 10.55 -5.51 13.30
C ASN A 138 9.71 -5.62 12.02
N VAL A 139 8.91 -6.70 11.90
CA VAL A 139 8.08 -7.01 10.73
C VAL A 139 7.13 -5.85 10.40
N PHE A 140 6.59 -5.17 11.41
CA PHE A 140 5.72 -4.01 11.21
C PHE A 140 6.49 -2.79 10.72
N GLY A 141 7.69 -2.56 11.25
CA GLY A 141 8.59 -1.53 10.75
C GLY A 141 8.99 -1.78 9.30
N ALA A 142 9.33 -3.02 8.97
CA ALA A 142 9.66 -3.42 7.60
C ALA A 142 8.47 -3.25 6.65
N LEU A 143 7.26 -3.63 7.09
CA LEU A 143 6.03 -3.44 6.34
C LEU A 143 5.76 -1.95 6.05
N ASN A 144 5.74 -1.11 7.08
CA ASN A 144 5.49 0.33 6.94
C ASN A 144 6.52 0.98 6.02
N GLU A 145 7.80 0.61 6.16
CA GLU A 145 8.87 1.11 5.31
C GLU A 145 8.72 0.65 3.85
N THR A 146 8.29 -0.60 3.60
CA THR A 146 8.01 -1.09 2.25
C THR A 146 6.88 -0.31 1.59
N ILE A 147 5.80 -0.02 2.34
CA ILE A 147 4.69 0.81 1.86
C ILE A 147 5.19 2.22 1.54
N LYS A 148 5.89 2.88 2.47
CA LYS A 148 6.48 4.21 2.26
C LYS A 148 7.31 4.25 0.98
N LEU A 149 8.24 3.32 0.82
CA LEU A 149 9.13 3.29 -0.35
C LEU A 149 8.34 3.12 -1.66
N ASN A 150 7.27 2.34 -1.66
CA ASN A 150 6.41 2.22 -2.85
C ASN A 150 5.65 3.51 -3.17
N VAL A 151 5.17 4.24 -2.16
CA VAL A 151 4.56 5.56 -2.37
C VAL A 151 5.59 6.58 -2.85
N GLU A 152 6.82 6.52 -2.34
CA GLU A 152 7.90 7.39 -2.83
C GLU A 152 8.20 7.20 -4.31
N GLU A 153 7.97 6.01 -4.88
CA GLU A 153 8.17 5.76 -6.31
C GLU A 153 7.25 6.61 -7.20
N ILE A 154 6.02 6.91 -6.78
CA ILE A 154 5.17 7.87 -7.52
C ILE A 154 5.55 9.31 -7.21
N ILE A 155 5.99 9.63 -5.99
CA ILE A 155 6.43 10.98 -5.62
C ILE A 155 7.68 11.40 -6.41
N LYS A 156 8.59 10.46 -6.69
CA LYS A 156 9.80 10.65 -7.50
C LYS A 156 9.52 10.69 -9.01
N ASP A 157 8.31 10.34 -9.45
CA ASP A 157 7.95 10.22 -10.86
C ASP A 157 7.45 11.56 -11.45
N PRO A 158 8.19 12.19 -12.39
CA PRO A 158 7.76 13.45 -12.98
C PRO A 158 6.44 13.38 -13.73
N SER A 159 6.08 12.22 -14.31
CA SER A 159 4.81 12.03 -15.00
C SER A 159 3.64 12.01 -14.02
N PHE A 160 3.82 11.39 -12.85
CA PHE A 160 2.84 11.46 -11.77
C PHE A 160 2.67 12.90 -11.28
N LEU A 161 3.79 13.59 -10.99
CA LEU A 161 3.75 14.98 -10.54
C LEU A 161 3.09 15.91 -11.58
N GLY A 162 3.35 15.68 -12.87
CA GLY A 162 2.67 16.38 -13.96
C GLY A 162 1.15 16.14 -13.94
N ALA A 163 0.73 14.89 -13.72
CA ALA A 163 -0.68 14.50 -13.67
C ALA A 163 -1.45 15.09 -12.48
N ILE A 164 -0.78 15.49 -11.39
CA ILE A 164 -1.42 16.12 -10.22
C ILE A 164 -1.14 17.63 -10.10
N LYS A 165 -0.37 18.22 -11.02
CA LYS A 165 -0.07 19.67 -11.03
C LYS A 165 -1.12 20.52 -11.74
N GLY A 166 -1.89 19.92 -12.66
CA GLY A 166 -2.68 20.64 -13.66
C GLY A 166 -4.20 20.47 -13.55
N ALA A 167 -4.73 20.35 -12.33
CA ALA A 167 -6.16 20.27 -12.09
C ALA A 167 -6.61 21.37 -11.13
#